data_AF-A0A942UUF0-F1
#
_entry.id   AF-A0A942UUF0-F1
#
_cell.length_a   1.000
_cell.length_b   1.000
_cell.length_c   1.000
_cell.angle_alpha   90.00
_cell.angle_beta   90.00
_cell.angle_gamma   90.00
#
_symmetry.space_group_name_H-M   'P 1'
#
loop_
_entity.id
_entity.type
_entity.pdbx_description
1 polymer ?
#
loop_
_entity_poly.entity_id
_entity_poly.type
_entity_poly.pdbx_seq_one_letter_code
_entity_poly.pdbx_strand_id
1 'polypeptide(L)' 'MIAELIPYKSFKEKIKIVREEQKKNRYIEIWENSIYSATKFSEMGVEDEEYKGQIL' A
#
# COMPACT_ATOMS: atom_id res chain seq x y z
N MET A 1 4.51 8.29 12.90
CA MET A 1 4.11 8.10 11.48
C MET A 1 5.39 7.80 10.72
N ILE A 2 5.50 6.64 10.07
CA ILE A 2 6.62 6.34 9.17
C ILE A 2 6.06 6.28 7.77
N ALA A 3 6.59 7.12 6.89
CA ALA A 3 6.28 7.14 5.47
C ALA A 3 7.56 6.96 4.68
N GLU A 4 7.47 6.20 3.59
CA GLU A 4 8.56 5.84 2.69
C GLU A 4 8.17 6.20 1.26
N LEU A 5 9.12 6.75 0.50
CA LEU A 5 8.98 6.99 -0.92
C LEU A 5 9.90 6.02 -1.66
N ILE A 6 9.30 5.02 -2.32
CA ILE A 6 10.05 3.91 -2.91
C ILE A 6 10.07 4.09 -4.44
N PRO A 7 11.22 4.45 -5.05
CA PRO A 7 11.33 4.52 -6.50
C PRO A 7 11.25 3.12 -7.13
N TYR A 8 10.75 3.04 -8.36
CA TYR A 8 10.75 1.80 -9.14
C TYR A 8 11.24 2.05 -10.57
N LYS A 9 11.86 1.05 -11.20
CA LYS A 9 12.44 1.15 -12.55
C LYS A 9 11.66 0.39 -13.60
N SER A 10 10.76 -0.50 -13.18
CA SER A 10 9.97 -1.32 -14.10
C SER A 10 8.58 -1.62 -13.55
N PHE A 11 7.65 -1.95 -14.44
CA PHE A 11 6.29 -2.33 -14.06
C PHE A 11 6.26 -3.58 -13.15
N LYS A 12 7.17 -4.54 -13.38
CA LYS A 12 7.28 -5.74 -12.52
C LYS A 12 7.75 -5.39 -11.11
N GLU A 13 8.73 -4.49 -10.99
CA GLU A 13 9.23 -4.01 -9.71
C GLU A 13 8.16 -3.24 -8.95
N LYS A 14 7.42 -2.37 -9.64
CA LYS A 14 6.24 -1.68 -9.10
C LYS A 14 5.24 -2.65 -8.47
N ILE A 15 4.82 -3.69 -9.20
CA ILE A 15 3.88 -4.70 -8.67
C ILE A 15 4.45 -5.42 -7.45
N LYS A 16 5.75 -5.77 -7.48
CA LYS A 16 6.42 -6.42 -6.35
C LYS A 16 6.37 -5.55 -5.10
N ILE A 17 6.75 -4.28 -5.21
CA ILE A 17 6.76 -3.33 -4.09
C ILE A 17 5.34 -3.16 -3.54
N VAL A 18 4.33 -2.94 -4.40
CA VAL A 18 2.94 -2.81 -3.96
C VAL A 18 2.48 -4.05 -3.18
N ARG A 19 2.79 -5.26 -3.64
CA ARG A 19 2.42 -6.49 -2.93
C ARG A 19 3.13 -6.63 -1.57
N GLU A 20 4.40 -6.25 -1.51
CA GLU A 20 5.18 -6.28 -0.26
C GLU A 20 4.65 -5.27 0.76
N GLU A 21 4.31 -4.06 0.33
CA GLU A 21 3.73 -3.03 1.19
C GLU A 21 2.29 -3.36 1.61
N GLN A 22 1.48 -3.99 0.74
CA GLN A 22 0.12 -4.43 1.10
C GLN A 22 0.14 -5.51 2.19
N LYS A 23 1.10 -6.45 2.14
CA LYS A 23 1.29 -7.46 3.18
C LYS A 23 1.65 -6.85 4.55
N LYS A 24 2.20 -5.64 4.57
CA LYS A 24 2.51 -4.89 5.79
C LYS A 24 1.32 -4.07 6.31
N ASN A 25 0.14 -4.21 5.70
CA ASN A 25 -1.06 -3.41 5.97
C ASN A 25 -0.79 -1.89 5.93
N ARG A 26 0.05 -1.47 4.98
CA ARG A 26 0.40 -0.06 4.77
C ARG A 26 -0.56 0.59 3.78
N TYR A 27 -0.79 1.89 3.96
CA TYR A 27 -1.43 2.72 2.94
C TYR A 27 -0.45 2.92 1.79
N ILE A 28 -0.93 2.77 0.55
CA ILE A 28 -0.09 2.83 -0.65
C ILE A 28 -0.74 3.78 -1.66
N GLU A 29 0.06 4.70 -2.17
CA GLU A 29 -0.29 5.54 -3.30
C GLU A 29 0.77 5.41 -4.39
N ILE A 30 0.33 5.36 -5.64
CA ILE A 30 1.19 5.11 -6.79
C ILE A 30 1.36 6.41 -7.58
N TRP A 31 2.59 6.87 -7.69
CA TRP A 31 2.97 8.03 -8.50
C TRP A 31 3.71 7.57 -9.77
N GLU A 32 4.02 8.48 -10.70
CA GLU A 32 4.60 8.11 -12.01
C GLU A 32 5.87 7.25 -11.90
N ASN A 33 6.78 7.60 -10.99
CA ASN A 33 8.10 6.95 -10.84
C ASN A 33 8.39 6.42 -9.42
N SER A 34 7.42 6.50 -8.53
CA SER A 34 7.59 6.11 -7.13
C SER A 34 6.29 5.62 -6.51
N ILE A 35 6.41 4.92 -5.39
CA ILE A 35 5.32 4.47 -4.56
C ILE A 35 5.46 5.17 -3.21
N TYR A 36 4.42 5.88 -2.81
CA TYR A 36 4.29 6.38 -1.44
C TYR A 36 3.71 5.25 -0.59
N SER A 37 4.40 4.91 0.50
CA SER A 37 3.95 3.90 1.45
C SER A 37 3.96 4.48 2.86
N ALA A 38 2.84 4.41 3.56
CA ALA A 38 2.72 4.94 4.92
C ALA A 38 2.15 3.89 5.87
N THR A 39 2.68 3.83 7.09
CA THR A 39 2.07 3.07 8.17
C THR A 39 0.65 3.60 8.40
N LYS A 40 -0.36 2.76 8.16
CA LYS A 40 -1.74 3.08 8.52
C LYS A 40 -1.78 3.12 10.04
N PHE A 41 -2.18 4.25 10.61
CA PHE A 41 -2.54 4.26 12.02
C PHE A 41 -3.84 3.46 12.13
N SER A 42 -3.75 2.25 12.66
CA SER A 42 -4.88 1.72 13.39
C SER A 42 -5.02 2.59 14.63
N GLU A 43 -6.00 3.50 14.64
CA GLU A 43 -6.63 3.78 15.92
C GLU A 43 -7.01 2.44 16.52
N MET A 44 -6.64 2.23 17.78
CA MET A 44 -6.88 0.99 18.52
C MET A 44 -8.25 0.40 18.18
N GLY A 45 -8.25 -0.78 17.56
CA GLY A 45 -9.33 -1.75 17.65
C GLY A 45 -10.60 -1.50 16.85
N VAL A 46 -10.54 -1.53 15.51
CA VAL A 46 -11.67 -2.04 14.73
C VAL A 46 -11.13 -3.04 13.72
N GLU A 47 -11.55 -4.29 13.90
CA GLU A 47 -11.19 -5.45 13.10
C GLU A 47 -11.57 -5.25 11.63
N ASP A 48 -10.74 -5.82 10.76
CA ASP A 48 -10.90 -5.85 9.31
C ASP A 48 -12.22 -6.56 8.90
N GLU A 49 -13.33 -5.82 8.85
CA GLU A 49 -14.51 -6.25 8.07
C GLU A 49 -14.25 -5.98 6.57
N GLU A 50 -13.74 -7.03 5.94
CA GLU A 50 -13.85 -7.43 4.54
C GLU A 50 -14.77 -6.56 3.65
N TYR A 51 -14.26 -5.46 3.09
CA TYR A 51 -14.92 -4.79 1.97
C TYR A 51 -14.71 -5.59 0.67
N LYS A 52 -15.56 -6.60 0.44
CA LYS A 52 -15.77 -7.19 -0.89
C LYS A 52 -16.58 -6.23 -1.77
N GLY A 53 -15.90 -5.21 -2.29
CA GLY A 53 -16.41 -4.33 -3.33
C GLY A 53 -16.17 -4.90 -4.73
N GLN A 54 -17.21 -5.51 -5.28
CA GLN A 54 -17.38 -5.98 -6.65
C GLN A 54 -17.18 -4.82 -7.65
N ILE A 55 -16.24 -4.95 -8.61
CA ILE A 55 -16.18 -4.04 -9.77
C ILE A 55 -16.98 -4.69 -10.90
N LEU A 56 -18.15 -4.11 -11.19
CA LEU A 56 -18.90 -4.28 -12.43
C LEU A 56 -18.18 -3.60 -13.59
#